data_AF-A0A503Y6P3-F1
#
_entry.id   AF-A0A503Y6P3-F1
#
_cell.length_a   1.000
_cell.length_b   1.000
_cell.length_c   1.000
_cell.angle_alpha   90.00
_cell.angle_beta   90.00
_cell.angle_gamma   90.00
#
_symmetry.space_group_name_H-M   'P 1'
#
loop_
_entity.id
_entity.type
_entity.pdbx_description
1 polymer ?
#
loop_
_entity_poly.entity_id
_entity_poly.type
_entity_poly.pdbx_seq_one_letter_code
_entity_poly.pdbx_strand_id
1 'polypeptide(L)'
;MAFEQRLASVLSGAALLTLLGATAFADEAAKLTELSPNGQDACFGRIYDAKHLKAHPEQKVARIFFYYGHDPVSRPNEEPAANADTSYNGFVTTTVRGAQAPEWAGGWCNHQSEEGTPGLIHCGMECDRTLASLKVDDEGRLILSDLQPDIYLDAGSEEELGTTEYNRQALGSQDDKFRLDPMPAATCKAEFARIDPIDPALGPPLRERLKPDQAFCYGRDYDAAHFGSHPDQVTQSIRVFRGPVELASFAAGGDLPNWPDGAEIAVSVTTRQKSGKVTQAYSCQGEADQWRCAASSKVSDFACDIAQKEIFLKRGANGTMMLANPNNSLPILDLCSTAANGKTTSDDKVYRLQPMPQSACAP
;
A
#
# COMPACT_ATOMS: atom_id res chain seq x y z
N MET A 1 40.58 -31.28 -68.50
CA MET A 1 40.52 -32.73 -68.74
C MET A 1 39.83 -33.34 -67.53
N ALA A 2 38.49 -33.43 -67.56
CA ALA A 2 37.69 -34.68 -67.66
C ALA A 2 37.81 -35.54 -66.38
N PHE A 3 36.78 -35.73 -65.56
CA PHE A 3 35.58 -36.58 -65.77
C PHE A 3 34.48 -36.14 -64.75
N GLU A 4 33.28 -35.73 -65.17
CA GLU A 4 32.03 -36.51 -65.34
C GLU A 4 31.45 -37.26 -64.11
N GLN A 5 30.33 -36.69 -63.63
CA GLN A 5 29.02 -37.27 -63.26
C GLN A 5 28.89 -38.43 -62.25
N ARG A 6 28.04 -38.23 -61.23
CA ARG A 6 26.64 -38.71 -61.24
C ARG A 6 25.80 -38.10 -60.10
N LEU A 7 24.65 -37.56 -60.49
CA LEU A 7 23.53 -37.18 -59.65
C LEU A 7 22.74 -38.43 -59.23
N ALA A 8 22.27 -38.47 -57.98
CA ALA A 8 21.02 -39.11 -57.62
C ALA A 8 20.38 -38.34 -56.45
N SER A 9 19.31 -37.63 -56.75
CA SER A 9 18.45 -36.89 -55.83
C SER A 9 17.48 -37.84 -55.13
N VAL A 10 17.26 -37.67 -53.82
CA VAL A 10 15.93 -37.83 -53.18
C VAL A 10 15.82 -36.82 -52.03
N LEU A 11 14.76 -36.01 -52.08
CA LEU A 11 14.35 -35.01 -51.11
C LEU A 11 13.86 -35.64 -49.78
N SER A 12 14.03 -34.93 -48.66
CA SER A 12 12.94 -34.33 -47.86
C SER A 12 13.34 -34.09 -46.40
N GLY A 13 12.90 -32.95 -45.84
CA GLY A 13 12.56 -32.85 -44.42
C GLY A 13 13.46 -31.94 -43.57
N ALA A 14 13.04 -30.69 -43.40
CA ALA A 14 13.61 -29.70 -42.50
C ALA A 14 13.32 -30.02 -41.01
N ALA A 15 14.23 -29.64 -40.12
CA ALA A 15 13.91 -29.15 -38.77
C ALA A 15 15.10 -28.37 -38.18
N LEU A 16 15.03 -27.04 -38.26
CA LEU A 16 15.80 -26.13 -37.40
C LEU A 16 15.23 -26.25 -35.97
N LEU A 17 16.06 -26.66 -35.00
CA LEU A 17 15.76 -26.52 -33.58
C LEU A 17 16.43 -25.26 -33.05
N THR A 18 15.64 -24.19 -32.99
CA THR A 18 15.95 -22.96 -32.26
C THR A 18 15.86 -23.22 -30.76
N LEU A 19 17.01 -23.18 -30.07
CA LEU A 19 17.08 -23.06 -28.62
C LEU A 19 16.72 -21.62 -28.22
N LEU A 20 15.43 -21.38 -27.99
CA LEU A 20 14.96 -20.25 -27.18
C LEU A 20 14.93 -20.72 -25.73
N GLY A 21 15.96 -20.35 -24.98
CA GLY A 21 15.92 -20.38 -23.52
C GLY A 21 14.91 -19.35 -23.04
N ALA A 22 13.69 -19.81 -22.76
CA ALA A 22 12.74 -19.04 -21.98
C ALA A 22 13.27 -18.96 -20.55
N THR A 23 13.49 -17.74 -20.07
CA THR A 23 13.52 -17.43 -18.65
C THR A 23 12.19 -17.87 -18.05
N ALA A 24 12.22 -18.97 -17.30
CA ALA A 24 11.11 -19.38 -16.47
C ALA A 24 10.92 -18.31 -15.38
N PHE A 25 9.95 -17.41 -15.60
CA PHE A 25 9.34 -16.66 -14.51
C PHE A 25 8.50 -17.66 -13.71
N ALA A 26 8.64 -17.61 -12.39
CA ALA A 26 7.91 -18.45 -11.45
C ALA A 26 6.39 -18.31 -11.64
N ASP A 27 5.74 -19.36 -12.10
CA ASP A 27 4.27 -19.44 -12.24
C ASP A 27 3.74 -20.82 -11.76
N GLU A 28 4.46 -21.47 -10.85
CA GLU A 28 4.20 -22.85 -10.39
C GLU A 28 4.18 -22.98 -8.86
N ALA A 29 3.29 -22.23 -8.20
CA ALA A 29 2.79 -22.62 -6.88
C ALA A 29 1.31 -22.96 -7.04
N ALA A 30 0.93 -24.19 -6.70
CA ALA A 30 -0.41 -24.73 -6.84
C ALA A 30 -1.48 -23.75 -6.32
N LYS A 31 -2.24 -23.14 -7.23
CA LYS A 31 -3.44 -22.37 -6.87
C LYS A 31 -4.40 -23.34 -6.19
N LEU A 32 -4.87 -23.02 -4.99
CA LEU A 32 -5.80 -23.86 -4.22
C LEU A 32 -7.15 -23.91 -4.94
N THR A 33 -7.29 -24.82 -5.90
CA THR A 33 -8.45 -24.89 -6.80
C THR A 33 -9.75 -25.18 -6.07
N GLU A 34 -9.70 -25.76 -4.87
CA GLU A 34 -10.87 -25.97 -4.03
C GLU A 34 -11.43 -24.64 -3.50
N LEU A 35 -10.57 -23.66 -3.23
CA LEU A 35 -10.96 -22.30 -2.83
C LEU A 35 -11.27 -21.42 -4.04
N SER A 36 -10.48 -21.56 -5.11
CA SER A 36 -10.56 -20.75 -6.33
C SER A 36 -10.46 -21.63 -7.59
N PRO A 37 -11.58 -22.25 -8.03
CA PRO A 37 -11.57 -23.15 -9.18
C PRO A 37 -11.14 -22.50 -10.51
N ASN A 38 -11.33 -21.18 -10.63
CA ASN A 38 -11.01 -20.39 -11.83
C ASN A 38 -9.82 -19.45 -11.62
N GLY A 39 -9.10 -19.56 -10.49
CA GLY A 39 -7.98 -18.69 -10.14
C GLY A 39 -8.37 -17.22 -9.86
N GLN A 40 -9.66 -16.91 -9.67
CA GLN A 40 -10.13 -15.59 -9.25
C GLN A 40 -10.16 -15.45 -7.73
N ASP A 41 -10.22 -14.21 -7.24
CA ASP A 41 -10.41 -13.95 -5.81
C ASP A 41 -11.69 -14.65 -5.30
N ALA A 42 -11.58 -15.34 -4.16
CA ALA A 42 -12.66 -16.07 -3.51
C ALA A 42 -12.99 -15.47 -2.15
N CYS A 43 -14.27 -15.47 -1.79
CA CYS A 43 -14.77 -14.92 -0.53
C CYS A 43 -15.72 -15.90 0.15
N PHE A 44 -15.51 -16.08 1.44
CA PHE A 44 -16.37 -16.88 2.32
C PHE A 44 -16.68 -16.07 3.55
N GLY A 45 -17.93 -16.07 4.01
CA GLY A 45 -18.32 -15.23 5.13
C GLY A 45 -19.45 -15.79 5.96
N ARG A 46 -19.56 -15.26 7.18
CA ARG A 46 -20.72 -15.48 8.04
C ARG A 46 -20.96 -14.27 8.93
N ILE A 47 -22.23 -13.91 9.06
CA ILE A 47 -22.71 -12.86 9.95
C ILE A 47 -23.67 -13.52 10.95
N TYR A 48 -23.39 -13.35 12.23
CA TYR A 48 -24.22 -13.87 13.31
C TYR A 48 -25.20 -12.80 13.78
N ASP A 49 -26.47 -13.15 13.86
CA ASP A 49 -27.50 -12.24 14.35
C ASP A 49 -27.49 -12.14 15.89
N ALA A 50 -28.27 -11.20 16.41
CA ALA A 50 -28.37 -10.99 17.86
C ALA A 50 -28.94 -12.21 18.61
N LYS A 51 -29.76 -13.04 17.95
CA LYS A 51 -30.37 -14.24 18.55
C LYS A 51 -29.31 -15.33 18.74
N HIS A 52 -28.51 -15.60 17.71
CA HIS A 52 -27.39 -16.53 17.75
C HIS A 52 -26.41 -16.11 18.84
N LEU A 53 -25.94 -14.87 18.79
CA LEU A 53 -24.94 -14.41 19.74
C LEU A 53 -25.49 -14.33 21.18
N LYS A 54 -26.81 -14.22 21.39
CA LYS A 54 -27.42 -14.35 22.73
C LYS A 54 -27.42 -15.80 23.22
N ALA A 55 -27.56 -16.78 22.31
CA ALA A 55 -27.47 -18.21 22.64
C ALA A 55 -26.01 -18.68 22.84
N HIS A 56 -25.05 -17.94 22.30
CA HIS A 56 -23.60 -18.22 22.36
C HIS A 56 -22.86 -17.09 23.09
N PRO A 57 -22.97 -16.99 24.43
CA PRO A 57 -22.41 -15.87 25.19
C PRO A 57 -20.87 -15.82 25.19
N GLU A 58 -20.21 -16.96 24.98
CA GLU A 58 -18.74 -17.06 24.89
C GLU A 58 -18.21 -16.77 23.48
N GLN A 59 -19.09 -16.65 22.48
CA GLN A 59 -18.73 -16.24 21.13
C GLN A 59 -18.64 -14.71 21.08
N LYS A 60 -17.43 -14.19 20.84
CA LYS A 60 -17.20 -12.75 20.64
C LYS A 60 -17.29 -12.36 19.18
N VAL A 61 -16.99 -13.25 18.24
CA VAL A 61 -17.03 -12.91 16.81
C VAL A 61 -18.48 -12.80 16.33
N ALA A 62 -18.89 -11.61 15.91
CA ALA A 62 -20.20 -11.34 15.32
C ALA A 62 -20.20 -11.46 13.80
N ARG A 63 -19.05 -11.20 13.17
CA ARG A 63 -18.85 -11.28 11.72
C ARG A 63 -17.48 -11.88 11.46
N ILE A 64 -17.39 -12.82 10.53
CA ILE A 64 -16.13 -13.39 10.09
C ILE A 64 -16.15 -13.57 8.58
N PHE A 65 -15.04 -13.20 7.94
CA PHE A 65 -14.83 -13.38 6.52
C PHE A 65 -13.43 -13.93 6.28
N PHE A 66 -13.34 -14.87 5.36
CA PHE A 66 -12.09 -15.37 4.81
C PHE A 66 -12.04 -15.05 3.32
N TYR A 67 -10.91 -14.50 2.90
CA TYR A 67 -10.68 -14.08 1.53
C TYR A 67 -9.39 -14.72 1.01
N TYR A 68 -9.47 -15.33 -0.17
CA TYR A 68 -8.33 -15.96 -0.85
C TYR A 68 -8.10 -15.26 -2.18
N GLY A 69 -6.91 -14.73 -2.42
CA GLY A 69 -6.59 -13.97 -3.63
C GLY A 69 -5.70 -12.76 -3.35
N HIS A 70 -5.84 -11.72 -4.18
CA HIS A 70 -5.02 -10.50 -4.10
C HIS A 70 -5.38 -9.65 -2.89
N ASP A 71 -4.37 -9.04 -2.25
CA ASP A 71 -4.51 -8.28 -1.00
C ASP A 71 -5.79 -7.40 -0.95
N PRO A 72 -6.76 -7.72 -0.07
CA PRO A 72 -7.97 -6.92 0.11
C PRO A 72 -7.78 -5.76 1.12
N VAL A 73 -6.63 -5.68 1.79
CA VAL A 73 -6.31 -4.71 2.84
C VAL A 73 -5.50 -3.56 2.30
N SER A 74 -4.40 -3.84 1.59
CA SER A 74 -3.72 -2.78 0.84
C SER A 74 -4.77 -2.09 0.01
N ARG A 75 -4.71 -0.77 -0.03
CA ARG A 75 -5.70 0.03 -0.71
C ARG A 75 -5.19 0.25 -2.15
N PRO A 76 -5.49 -0.63 -3.13
CA PRO A 76 -5.11 -0.37 -4.52
C PRO A 76 -5.83 0.86 -5.07
N ASN A 77 -6.92 1.27 -4.40
CA ASN A 77 -7.61 2.52 -4.63
C ASN A 77 -6.92 3.72 -3.97
N GLU A 78 -5.90 3.56 -3.14
CA GLU A 78 -4.99 4.62 -2.68
C GLU A 78 -3.60 4.43 -3.30
N GLU A 79 -2.59 5.20 -2.91
CA GLU A 79 -1.26 5.21 -3.53
C GLU A 79 -0.62 3.83 -3.40
N PRO A 80 -0.71 2.98 -4.44
CA PRO A 80 -0.29 1.60 -4.31
C PRO A 80 1.24 1.61 -4.19
N ALA A 81 1.78 0.87 -3.24
CA ALA A 81 3.21 0.64 -3.22
C ALA A 81 3.61 -0.13 -4.49
N ALA A 82 4.80 0.13 -5.05
CA ALA A 82 5.38 -0.76 -6.05
C ALA A 82 5.39 -2.20 -5.51
N ASN A 83 4.85 -3.13 -6.30
CA ASN A 83 4.74 -4.55 -5.94
C ASN A 83 3.87 -4.82 -4.70
N ALA A 84 2.78 -4.05 -4.49
CA ALA A 84 1.80 -4.27 -3.41
C ALA A 84 1.05 -5.62 -3.44
N ASP A 85 1.45 -6.56 -4.28
CA ASP A 85 1.11 -7.96 -4.03
C ASP A 85 1.80 -8.36 -2.73
N THR A 86 1.04 -8.34 -1.64
CA THR A 86 1.49 -8.96 -0.40
C THR A 86 1.86 -10.39 -0.71
N SER A 87 2.91 -10.88 -0.09
CA SER A 87 3.29 -12.30 -0.16
C SER A 87 2.15 -13.23 0.29
N TYR A 88 1.16 -12.74 1.03
CA TYR A 88 -0.02 -13.47 1.48
C TYR A 88 -1.03 -13.74 0.37
N ASN A 89 -1.66 -14.91 0.45
CA ASN A 89 -2.75 -15.32 -0.44
C ASN A 89 -4.05 -15.63 0.30
N GLY A 90 -4.05 -15.61 1.65
CA GLY A 90 -5.22 -15.83 2.50
C GLY A 90 -5.33 -14.77 3.59
N PHE A 91 -6.54 -14.28 3.81
CA PHE A 91 -6.82 -13.17 4.73
C PHE A 91 -8.07 -13.49 5.54
N VAL A 92 -8.01 -13.28 6.85
CA VAL A 92 -9.17 -13.36 7.74
C VAL A 92 -9.48 -11.98 8.28
N THR A 93 -10.76 -11.68 8.41
CA THR A 93 -11.20 -10.51 9.16
C THR A 93 -12.37 -10.88 10.07
N THR A 94 -12.35 -10.36 11.29
CA THR A 94 -13.44 -10.54 12.25
C THR A 94 -13.90 -9.22 12.83
N THR A 95 -15.21 -9.07 13.02
CA THR A 95 -15.77 -8.01 13.86
C THR A 95 -16.35 -8.64 15.12
N VAL A 96 -15.81 -8.30 16.29
CA VAL A 96 -16.38 -8.74 17.57
C VAL A 96 -17.62 -7.94 17.96
N ARG A 97 -18.45 -8.48 18.86
CA ARG A 97 -19.69 -7.83 19.30
C ARG A 97 -19.41 -6.44 19.86
N GLY A 98 -20.07 -5.42 19.30
CA GLY A 98 -19.94 -4.02 19.74
C GLY A 98 -18.73 -3.27 19.18
N ALA A 99 -17.84 -3.92 18.43
CA ALA A 99 -16.75 -3.25 17.74
C ALA A 99 -17.26 -2.43 16.54
N GLN A 100 -16.65 -1.25 16.33
CA GLN A 100 -17.01 -0.36 15.21
C GLN A 100 -16.30 -0.77 13.90
N ALA A 101 -15.07 -1.24 14.01
CA ALA A 101 -14.24 -1.70 12.90
C ALA A 101 -13.87 -3.19 13.10
N PRO A 102 -13.67 -3.94 12.00
CA PRO A 102 -13.05 -5.25 12.07
C PRO A 102 -11.54 -5.17 12.32
N GLU A 103 -10.98 -6.29 12.78
CA GLU A 103 -9.54 -6.58 12.79
C GLU A 103 -9.23 -7.60 11.68
N TRP A 104 -7.96 -7.71 11.29
CA TRP A 104 -7.55 -8.61 10.20
C TRP A 104 -6.18 -9.24 10.43
N ALA A 105 -5.97 -10.39 9.80
CA ALA A 105 -4.68 -11.07 9.71
C ALA A 105 -4.53 -11.71 8.31
N GLY A 106 -3.30 -11.76 7.82
CA GLY A 106 -2.93 -12.38 6.54
C GLY A 106 -1.98 -13.56 6.74
N GLY A 107 -1.97 -14.49 5.78
CA GLY A 107 -1.12 -15.67 5.84
C GLY A 107 -0.93 -16.35 4.47
N TRP A 108 -0.03 -17.34 4.47
CA TRP A 108 0.27 -18.20 3.34
C TRP A 108 -0.48 -19.52 3.47
N CYS A 109 -1.48 -19.71 2.62
CA CYS A 109 -2.28 -20.92 2.53
C CYS A 109 -1.72 -21.86 1.46
N ASN A 110 -1.48 -23.11 1.82
CA ASN A 110 -1.05 -24.20 0.93
C ASN A 110 -1.62 -25.55 1.42
N HIS A 111 -1.60 -26.57 0.56
CA HIS A 111 -1.94 -27.93 0.98
C HIS A 111 -0.86 -28.47 1.91
N GLN A 112 -1.26 -29.12 3.01
CA GLN A 112 -0.35 -29.65 4.03
C GLN A 112 0.53 -30.84 3.55
N SER A 113 0.39 -31.31 2.30
CA SER A 113 1.20 -32.38 1.71
C SER A 113 1.45 -32.18 0.21
N GLU A 114 2.73 -32.21 -0.19
CA GLU A 114 3.14 -32.49 -1.58
C GLU A 114 2.78 -33.96 -1.90
N GLU A 115 1.57 -34.19 -2.41
CA GLU A 115 1.17 -35.30 -3.31
C GLU A 115 -0.32 -35.65 -3.14
N GLY A 116 -1.12 -35.24 -4.14
CA GLY A 116 -2.23 -36.02 -4.70
C GLY A 116 -3.46 -36.32 -3.84
N THR A 117 -3.53 -35.90 -2.59
CA THR A 117 -4.71 -36.11 -1.74
C THR A 117 -5.39 -34.76 -1.49
N PRO A 118 -6.73 -34.62 -1.68
CA PRO A 118 -7.46 -33.43 -1.26
C PRO A 118 -7.30 -33.26 0.26
N GLY A 119 -6.35 -32.40 0.63
CA GLY A 119 -5.85 -32.26 1.98
C GLY A 119 -6.46 -31.06 2.70
N LEU A 120 -6.38 -31.08 4.02
CA LEU A 120 -6.54 -29.88 4.84
C LEU A 120 -5.58 -28.80 4.31
N ILE A 121 -6.09 -27.61 4.06
CA ILE A 121 -5.28 -26.46 3.67
C ILE A 121 -4.79 -25.82 4.96
N HIS A 122 -3.48 -25.62 5.09
CA HIS A 122 -2.91 -24.94 6.22
C HIS A 122 -2.52 -23.51 5.82
N CYS A 123 -2.94 -22.53 6.63
CA CYS A 123 -2.56 -21.14 6.46
C CYS A 123 -1.63 -20.73 7.60
N GLY A 124 -0.35 -20.55 7.28
CA GLY A 124 0.67 -20.06 8.21
C GLY A 124 0.80 -18.54 8.18
N MET A 125 1.34 -17.96 9.23
CA MET A 125 1.68 -16.54 9.37
C MET A 125 3.17 -16.39 9.67
N GLU A 126 3.64 -15.14 9.69
CA GLU A 126 4.95 -14.78 10.23
C GLU A 126 5.18 -15.40 11.63
N CYS A 127 6.45 -15.69 11.93
CA CYS A 127 6.89 -16.31 13.20
C CYS A 127 6.27 -17.68 13.48
N ASP A 128 6.05 -18.51 12.44
CA ASP A 128 5.49 -19.87 12.53
C ASP A 128 4.11 -19.95 13.21
N ARG A 129 3.38 -18.84 13.25
CA ARG A 129 2.02 -18.81 13.79
C ARG A 129 1.03 -19.40 12.79
N THR A 130 -0.09 -19.90 13.29
CA THR A 130 -1.17 -20.43 12.46
C THR A 130 -2.27 -19.39 12.31
N LEU A 131 -2.62 -19.06 11.06
CA LEU A 131 -3.81 -18.27 10.76
C LEU A 131 -5.06 -19.13 10.97
N ALA A 132 -5.13 -20.26 10.26
CA ALA A 132 -6.22 -21.22 10.32
C ALA A 132 -5.88 -22.50 9.54
N SER A 133 -6.65 -23.55 9.79
CA SER A 133 -6.79 -24.70 8.91
C SER A 133 -8.10 -24.60 8.14
N LEU A 134 -8.08 -24.91 6.84
CA LEU A 134 -9.24 -24.76 5.95
C LEU A 134 -9.62 -26.07 5.27
N LYS A 135 -10.92 -26.27 5.14
CA LYS A 135 -11.51 -27.37 4.35
C LYS A 135 -12.78 -26.89 3.67
N VAL A 136 -12.92 -27.15 2.38
CA VAL A 136 -14.19 -26.94 1.67
C VAL A 136 -15.05 -28.19 1.82
N ASP A 137 -16.31 -28.03 2.21
CA ASP A 137 -17.28 -29.14 2.28
C ASP A 137 -17.95 -29.42 0.93
N ASP A 138 -18.73 -30.50 0.85
CA ASP A 138 -19.39 -30.94 -0.39
C ASP A 138 -20.41 -29.91 -0.93
N GLU A 139 -20.80 -28.94 -0.11
CA GLU A 139 -21.74 -27.86 -0.44
C GLU A 139 -21.00 -26.58 -0.86
N GLY A 140 -19.66 -26.63 -0.95
CA GLY A 140 -18.81 -25.49 -1.33
C GLY A 140 -18.64 -24.46 -0.21
N ARG A 141 -18.96 -24.81 1.05
CA ARG A 141 -18.75 -23.93 2.20
C ARG A 141 -17.37 -24.16 2.79
N LEU A 142 -16.77 -23.09 3.29
CA LEU A 142 -15.46 -23.16 3.92
C LEU A 142 -15.62 -23.45 5.42
N ILE A 143 -15.03 -24.55 5.87
CA ILE A 143 -14.77 -24.81 7.28
C ILE A 143 -13.41 -24.20 7.61
N LEU A 144 -13.42 -23.17 8.44
CA LEU A 144 -12.24 -22.55 9.03
C LEU A 144 -12.12 -23.05 10.46
N SER A 145 -11.00 -23.70 10.80
CA SER A 145 -10.71 -24.21 12.14
C SER A 145 -9.34 -23.76 12.62
N ASP A 146 -9.05 -24.03 13.90
CA ASP A 146 -7.77 -23.72 14.55
C ASP A 146 -7.42 -22.22 14.52
N LEU A 147 -8.44 -21.36 14.45
CA LEU A 147 -8.28 -19.91 14.58
C LEU A 147 -7.83 -19.62 16.01
N GLN A 148 -6.62 -19.09 16.16
CA GLN A 148 -6.07 -18.83 17.49
C GLN A 148 -6.82 -17.66 18.15
N PRO A 149 -7.13 -17.74 19.47
CA PRO A 149 -7.79 -16.65 20.17
C PRO A 149 -7.00 -15.34 20.13
N ASP A 150 -5.68 -15.41 20.04
CA ASP A 150 -4.76 -14.28 20.05
C ASP A 150 -4.31 -13.85 18.65
N ILE A 151 -5.06 -14.20 17.60
CA ILE A 151 -4.68 -14.02 16.19
C ILE A 151 -4.23 -12.58 15.83
N TYR A 152 -4.74 -11.57 16.53
CA TYR A 152 -4.39 -10.15 16.33
C TYR A 152 -3.39 -9.59 17.35
N LEU A 153 -2.95 -10.40 18.31
CA LEU A 153 -2.03 -10.00 19.35
C LEU A 153 -0.60 -10.41 19.00
N ASP A 154 0.37 -9.75 19.61
CA ASP A 154 1.78 -10.10 19.48
C ASP A 154 2.06 -11.47 20.12
N ALA A 155 3.06 -12.19 19.60
CA ALA A 155 3.46 -13.47 20.18
C ALA A 155 3.89 -13.29 21.65
N GLY A 156 3.35 -14.11 22.55
CA GLY A 156 3.63 -14.01 24.00
C GLY A 156 2.71 -13.06 24.77
N SER A 157 1.71 -12.45 24.11
CA SER A 157 0.79 -11.49 24.74
C SER A 157 0.05 -12.01 25.98
N GLU A 158 -0.19 -13.32 26.10
CA GLU A 158 -0.81 -13.89 27.30
C GLU A 158 0.03 -13.65 28.56
N GLU A 159 1.36 -13.79 28.44
CA GLU A 159 2.30 -13.58 29.56
C GLU A 159 2.49 -12.09 29.85
N GLU A 160 2.53 -11.25 28.81
CA GLU A 160 2.82 -9.81 28.93
C GLU A 160 1.63 -8.98 29.42
N LEU A 161 0.43 -9.26 28.90
CA LEU A 161 -0.79 -8.50 29.24
C LEU A 161 -1.40 -8.97 30.57
N GLY A 162 -1.10 -10.22 30.96
CA GLY A 162 -1.80 -10.91 32.04
C GLY A 162 -3.22 -11.33 31.66
N THR A 163 -3.75 -12.32 32.39
CA THR A 163 -4.99 -13.04 32.02
C THR A 163 -6.21 -12.15 31.76
N THR A 164 -6.43 -11.10 32.55
CA THR A 164 -7.61 -10.24 32.40
C THR A 164 -7.58 -9.44 31.09
N GLU A 165 -6.43 -8.85 30.77
CA GLU A 165 -6.29 -8.00 29.59
C GLU A 165 -6.17 -8.84 28.32
N TYR A 166 -5.47 -9.97 28.40
CA TYR A 166 -5.47 -10.98 27.34
C TYR A 166 -6.90 -11.44 27.01
N ASN A 167 -7.67 -11.87 28.01
CA ASN A 167 -9.05 -12.32 27.82
C ASN A 167 -9.97 -11.19 27.34
N ARG A 168 -9.63 -9.91 27.53
CA ARG A 168 -10.39 -8.79 26.97
C ARG A 168 -10.19 -8.71 25.46
N GLN A 169 -8.95 -8.81 25.00
CA GLN A 169 -8.56 -8.61 23.60
C GLN A 169 -8.69 -9.87 22.74
N ALA A 170 -8.37 -11.05 23.28
CA ALA A 170 -8.49 -12.33 22.56
C ALA A 170 -9.93 -12.62 22.12
N LEU A 171 -10.07 -13.41 21.06
CA LEU A 171 -11.35 -13.97 20.64
C LEU A 171 -11.95 -14.87 21.73
N GLY A 172 -13.25 -15.13 21.62
CA GLY A 172 -13.97 -15.97 22.56
C GLY A 172 -13.59 -17.45 22.47
N SER A 173 -13.85 -18.21 23.52
CA SER A 173 -13.58 -19.67 23.55
C SER A 173 -14.42 -20.48 22.56
N GLN A 174 -15.45 -19.87 21.95
CA GLN A 174 -16.27 -20.46 20.89
C GLN A 174 -15.93 -19.91 19.49
N ASP A 175 -14.85 -19.13 19.38
CA ASP A 175 -14.40 -18.48 18.14
C ASP A 175 -13.21 -19.22 17.51
N ASP A 176 -13.20 -20.55 17.55
CA ASP A 176 -12.11 -21.41 17.05
C ASP A 176 -12.48 -22.14 15.74
N LYS A 177 -13.79 -22.32 15.48
CA LYS A 177 -14.31 -23.06 14.34
C LYS A 177 -15.53 -22.39 13.72
N PHE A 178 -15.44 -22.11 12.43
CA PHE A 178 -16.48 -21.43 11.66
C PHE A 178 -16.83 -22.22 10.41
N ARG A 179 -18.11 -22.18 10.06
CA ARG A 179 -18.60 -22.58 8.73
C ARG A 179 -19.02 -21.33 8.00
N LEU A 180 -18.33 -21.03 6.90
CA LEU A 180 -18.47 -19.81 6.12
C LEU A 180 -19.12 -20.14 4.78
N ASP A 181 -20.13 -19.37 4.42
CA ASP A 181 -20.87 -19.55 3.17
C ASP A 181 -20.13 -18.80 2.04
N PRO A 182 -20.06 -19.35 0.81
CA PRO A 182 -19.43 -18.66 -0.30
C PRO A 182 -20.18 -17.37 -0.65
N MET A 183 -19.43 -16.31 -0.98
CA MET A 183 -19.95 -14.97 -1.26
C MET A 183 -19.21 -14.32 -2.44
N PRO A 184 -19.77 -13.29 -3.08
CA PRO A 184 -19.03 -12.49 -4.07
C PRO A 184 -17.75 -11.89 -3.46
N ALA A 185 -16.64 -11.88 -4.20
CA ALA A 185 -15.37 -11.29 -3.75
C ALA A 185 -15.50 -9.84 -3.27
N ALA A 186 -16.39 -9.06 -3.91
CA ALA A 186 -16.69 -7.69 -3.53
C ALA A 186 -17.23 -7.57 -2.10
N THR A 187 -17.90 -8.60 -1.56
CA THR A 187 -18.40 -8.61 -0.18
C THR A 187 -17.25 -8.62 0.82
N CYS A 188 -16.25 -9.49 0.64
CA CYS A 188 -15.06 -9.48 1.50
C CYS A 188 -14.31 -8.15 1.37
N LYS A 189 -14.06 -7.67 0.14
CA LYS A 189 -13.40 -6.37 -0.08
C LYS A 189 -14.12 -5.22 0.65
N ALA A 190 -15.45 -5.23 0.68
CA ALA A 190 -16.23 -4.24 1.44
C ALA A 190 -16.08 -4.38 2.96
N GLU A 191 -15.93 -5.60 3.49
CA GLU A 191 -15.68 -5.81 4.93
C GLU A 191 -14.28 -5.39 5.35
N PHE A 192 -13.25 -5.73 4.57
CA PHE A 192 -11.88 -5.26 4.79
C PHE A 192 -11.79 -3.73 4.68
N ALA A 193 -12.52 -3.10 3.76
CA ALA A 193 -12.58 -1.63 3.65
C ALA A 193 -13.17 -0.92 4.89
N ARG A 194 -13.79 -1.65 5.83
CA ARG A 194 -14.28 -1.08 7.11
C ARG A 194 -13.18 -0.93 8.17
N ILE A 195 -12.01 -1.58 7.99
CA ILE A 195 -10.87 -1.51 8.92
C ILE A 195 -10.38 -0.07 9.04
N ASP A 196 -10.18 0.55 7.88
CA ASP A 196 -9.81 1.95 7.77
C ASP A 196 -10.62 2.55 6.61
N PRO A 197 -11.78 3.15 6.88
CA PRO A 197 -12.68 3.66 5.85
C PRO A 197 -12.11 4.93 5.22
N ILE A 198 -12.14 4.99 3.88
CA ILE A 198 -11.73 6.19 3.13
C ILE A 198 -12.70 7.34 3.43
N ASP A 199 -12.20 8.49 3.89
CA ASP A 199 -13.00 9.70 3.99
C ASP A 199 -13.35 10.20 2.57
N PRO A 200 -14.64 10.14 2.16
CA PRO A 200 -15.05 10.54 0.82
C PRO A 200 -14.81 12.04 0.56
N ALA A 201 -14.69 12.87 1.60
CA ALA A 201 -14.40 14.29 1.46
C ALA A 201 -12.99 14.55 0.90
N LEU A 202 -12.07 13.59 1.00
CA LEU A 202 -10.70 13.71 0.48
C LEU A 202 -10.62 13.59 -1.05
N GLY A 203 -11.67 13.06 -1.69
CA GLY A 203 -11.72 12.83 -3.13
C GLY A 203 -10.74 11.74 -3.61
N PRO A 204 -10.49 11.68 -4.93
CA PRO A 204 -9.59 10.69 -5.50
C PRO A 204 -8.14 10.80 -4.97
N PRO A 205 -7.37 9.71 -5.02
CA PRO A 205 -5.94 9.69 -4.72
C PRO A 205 -5.12 10.71 -5.50
N LEU A 206 -3.94 11.06 -4.98
CA LEU A 206 -3.00 11.94 -5.67
C LEU A 206 -2.57 11.37 -7.03
N ARG A 207 -2.30 10.07 -7.19
CA ARG A 207 -1.96 9.49 -8.52
C ARG A 207 -3.06 9.64 -9.56
N GLU A 208 -4.32 9.72 -9.13
CA GLU A 208 -5.43 9.95 -10.05
C GLU A 208 -5.60 11.45 -10.36
N ARG A 209 -5.37 12.31 -9.36
CA ARG A 209 -5.47 13.77 -9.46
C ARG A 209 -4.31 14.40 -10.24
N LEU A 210 -3.12 13.81 -10.14
CA LEU A 210 -1.88 14.28 -10.76
C LEU A 210 -1.47 13.29 -11.83
N LYS A 211 -1.20 13.77 -13.04
CA LYS A 211 -0.82 12.92 -14.17
C LYS A 211 0.69 12.97 -14.42
N PRO A 212 1.30 11.86 -14.84
CA PRO A 212 2.75 11.76 -15.07
C PRO A 212 3.29 12.78 -16.08
N ASP A 213 2.47 13.15 -17.05
CA ASP A 213 2.78 14.04 -18.17
C ASP A 213 2.23 15.47 -17.98
N GLN A 214 1.66 15.80 -16.82
CA GLN A 214 1.05 17.10 -16.56
C GLN A 214 1.78 17.90 -15.49
N ALA A 215 1.94 19.19 -15.76
CA ALA A 215 2.41 20.15 -14.77
C ALA A 215 1.32 20.41 -13.73
N PHE A 216 1.69 20.57 -12.46
CA PHE A 216 0.80 21.02 -11.39
C PHE A 216 1.47 22.05 -10.48
N CYS A 217 0.65 22.85 -9.80
CA CYS A 217 1.10 23.88 -8.88
C CYS A 217 0.11 23.95 -7.71
N TYR A 218 0.63 23.73 -6.50
CA TYR A 218 -0.10 23.88 -5.26
C TYR A 218 0.67 24.83 -4.36
N GLY A 219 -0.03 25.69 -3.63
CA GLY A 219 0.64 26.64 -2.77
C GLY A 219 -0.22 27.27 -1.72
N ARG A 220 0.45 28.07 -0.88
CA ARG A 220 -0.20 28.94 0.09
C ARG A 220 0.64 30.19 0.30
N ASP A 221 -0.06 31.31 0.41
CA ASP A 221 0.49 32.60 0.81
C ASP A 221 -0.13 33.01 2.14
N TYR A 222 0.69 33.55 3.02
CA TYR A 222 0.28 34.07 4.31
C TYR A 222 0.38 35.60 4.30
N ASP A 223 -0.68 36.25 4.76
CA ASP A 223 -0.79 37.70 4.79
C ASP A 223 -0.42 38.29 6.16
N ALA A 224 -0.41 39.62 6.24
CA ALA A 224 -0.10 40.32 7.48
C ALA A 224 -1.08 40.01 8.62
N ALA A 225 -2.35 39.72 8.32
CA ALA A 225 -3.35 39.37 9.33
C ALA A 225 -3.05 38.00 9.94
N HIS A 226 -2.65 37.03 9.12
CA HIS A 226 -2.23 35.71 9.57
C HIS A 226 -0.99 35.82 10.47
N PHE A 227 0.04 36.56 10.07
CA PHE A 227 1.23 36.77 10.92
C PHE A 227 0.92 37.50 12.22
N GLY A 228 -0.10 38.37 12.23
CA GLY A 228 -0.57 39.02 13.46
C GLY A 228 -1.10 38.02 14.50
N SER A 229 -1.67 36.90 14.05
CA SER A 229 -2.19 35.83 14.92
C SER A 229 -1.22 34.64 15.11
N HIS A 230 -0.19 34.54 14.27
CA HIS A 230 0.80 33.46 14.29
C HIS A 230 2.22 34.06 14.29
N PRO A 231 2.67 34.67 15.41
CA PRO A 231 3.90 35.45 15.45
C PRO A 231 5.18 34.62 15.24
N ASP A 232 5.12 33.31 15.50
CA ASP A 232 6.24 32.39 15.37
C ASP A 232 6.40 31.87 13.93
N GLN A 233 5.37 31.99 13.10
CA GLN A 233 5.43 31.54 11.71
C GLN A 233 6.55 32.27 10.95
N VAL A 234 7.39 31.46 10.31
CA VAL A 234 8.53 31.93 9.52
C VAL A 234 8.22 31.89 8.03
N THR A 235 7.37 30.96 7.60
CA THR A 235 7.02 30.78 6.18
C THR A 235 6.07 31.86 5.70
N GLN A 236 6.47 32.60 4.67
CA GLN A 236 5.62 33.59 4.01
C GLN A 236 4.81 32.99 2.86
N SER A 237 5.48 32.18 2.04
CA SER A 237 4.85 31.48 0.94
C SER A 237 5.48 30.10 0.77
N ILE A 238 4.67 29.12 0.40
CA ILE A 238 5.13 27.79 0.06
C ILE A 238 4.46 27.31 -1.23
N ARG A 239 5.22 26.59 -2.06
CA ARG A 239 4.79 26.01 -3.33
C ARG A 239 5.26 24.56 -3.43
N VAL A 240 4.42 23.69 -3.95
CA VAL A 240 4.74 22.34 -4.42
C VAL A 240 4.33 22.28 -5.87
N PHE A 241 5.26 21.94 -6.75
CA PHE A 241 5.01 21.99 -8.18
C PHE A 241 5.78 20.95 -8.96
N ARG A 242 5.30 20.73 -10.18
CA ARG A 242 5.98 19.97 -11.21
C ARG A 242 5.94 20.82 -12.47
N GLY A 243 7.09 21.30 -12.89
CA GLY A 243 7.28 22.13 -14.06
C GLY A 243 7.98 21.37 -15.19
N PRO A 244 8.47 22.08 -16.23
CA PRO A 244 9.12 21.46 -17.38
C PRO A 244 10.36 20.61 -17.02
N VAL A 245 11.11 21.00 -15.98
CA VAL A 245 12.32 20.29 -15.54
C VAL A 245 11.97 18.92 -14.95
N GLU A 246 11.02 18.89 -14.02
CA GLU A 246 10.59 17.65 -13.35
C GLU A 246 9.87 16.72 -14.34
N LEU A 247 9.09 17.28 -15.26
CA LEU A 247 8.45 16.52 -16.34
C LEU A 247 9.48 15.86 -17.26
N ALA A 248 10.52 16.61 -17.67
CA ALA A 248 11.58 16.06 -18.52
C ALA A 248 12.39 14.98 -17.80
N SER A 249 12.68 15.16 -16.50
CA SER A 249 13.37 14.16 -15.68
C SER A 249 12.59 12.85 -15.60
N PHE A 250 11.29 12.92 -15.32
CA PHE A 250 10.45 11.73 -15.29
C PHE A 250 10.30 11.08 -16.67
N ALA A 251 10.19 11.86 -17.74
CA ALA A 251 10.14 11.31 -19.10
C ALA A 251 11.44 10.57 -19.48
N ALA A 252 12.59 10.96 -18.90
CA ALA A 252 13.89 10.34 -19.18
C ALA A 252 14.15 9.03 -18.41
N GLY A 253 13.51 8.83 -17.25
CA GLY A 253 13.83 7.67 -16.40
C GLY A 253 12.82 7.34 -15.30
N GLY A 254 11.58 7.79 -15.43
CA GLY A 254 10.46 7.44 -14.55
C GLY A 254 9.82 6.10 -14.90
N ASP A 255 8.99 5.60 -13.99
CA ASP A 255 8.28 4.33 -14.12
C ASP A 255 6.78 4.58 -14.31
N LEU A 256 6.35 4.64 -15.57
CA LEU A 256 4.95 4.93 -15.90
C LEU A 256 3.97 3.85 -15.40
N PRO A 257 4.25 2.53 -15.56
CA PRO A 257 3.44 1.47 -14.96
C PRO A 257 3.27 1.59 -13.44
N ASN A 258 4.29 2.07 -12.73
CA ASN A 258 4.27 2.19 -11.26
C ASN A 258 4.04 3.63 -10.77
N TRP A 259 3.41 4.49 -11.57
CA TRP A 259 3.07 5.86 -11.16
C TRP A 259 2.35 5.88 -9.79
N PRO A 260 2.84 6.65 -8.79
CA PRO A 260 3.71 7.84 -8.89
C PRO A 260 5.21 7.59 -8.65
N ASP A 261 5.68 6.35 -8.72
CA ASP A 261 7.06 6.03 -8.33
C ASP A 261 8.11 6.69 -9.24
N GLY A 262 9.04 7.38 -8.60
CA GLY A 262 10.05 8.19 -9.27
C GLY A 262 9.54 9.54 -9.76
N ALA A 263 8.33 9.96 -9.38
CA ALA A 263 7.80 11.28 -9.71
C ALA A 263 8.65 12.38 -9.07
N GLU A 264 9.31 13.18 -9.90
CA GLU A 264 10.01 14.38 -9.44
C GLU A 264 9.01 15.53 -9.20
N ILE A 265 9.24 16.27 -8.11
CA ILE A 265 8.55 17.50 -7.74
C ILE A 265 9.55 18.51 -7.20
N ALA A 266 9.18 19.78 -7.20
CA ALA A 266 9.92 20.84 -6.54
C ALA A 266 9.08 21.47 -5.43
N VAL A 267 9.72 21.79 -4.31
CA VAL A 267 9.15 22.56 -3.21
C VAL A 267 9.90 23.87 -3.10
N SER A 268 9.17 24.98 -3.19
CA SER A 268 9.71 26.31 -2.97
C SER A 268 9.14 26.96 -1.72
N VAL A 269 10.01 27.53 -0.90
CA VAL A 269 9.66 28.24 0.34
C VAL A 269 10.27 29.63 0.31
N THR A 270 9.47 30.64 0.67
CA THR A 270 9.94 32.00 0.95
C THR A 270 9.68 32.29 2.42
N THR A 271 10.70 32.77 3.13
CA THR A 271 10.60 33.14 4.55
C THR A 271 10.36 34.63 4.71
N ARG A 272 9.74 35.04 5.83
CA ARG A 272 9.61 36.46 6.21
C ARG A 272 10.95 37.15 6.49
N GLN A 273 11.99 36.39 6.84
CA GLN A 273 13.34 36.89 7.06
C GLN A 273 14.05 37.00 5.70
N LYS A 274 14.99 37.94 5.54
CA LYS A 274 15.64 38.32 4.26
C LYS A 274 16.39 37.18 3.51
N SER A 275 16.28 35.93 3.94
CA SER A 275 16.64 34.74 3.18
C SER A 275 15.68 34.58 2.01
N GLY A 276 16.20 34.69 0.79
CA GLY A 276 15.42 34.58 -0.45
C GLY A 276 14.68 33.25 -0.60
N LYS A 277 13.90 33.15 -1.67
CA LYS A 277 13.20 31.92 -2.09
C LYS A 277 14.19 30.75 -2.17
N VAL A 278 13.92 29.70 -1.41
CA VAL A 278 14.62 28.41 -1.51
C VAL A 278 13.76 27.48 -2.36
N THR A 279 14.37 26.72 -3.27
CA THR A 279 13.69 25.68 -4.06
C THR A 279 14.50 24.40 -3.99
N GLN A 280 13.83 23.28 -3.76
CA GLN A 280 14.45 21.97 -3.58
C GLN A 280 13.64 20.93 -4.35
N ALA A 281 14.32 19.94 -4.91
CA ALA A 281 13.67 18.86 -5.63
C ALA A 281 13.59 17.56 -4.83
N TYR A 282 12.53 16.80 -5.07
CA TYR A 282 12.20 15.57 -4.40
C TYR A 282 11.67 14.53 -5.38
N SER A 283 12.06 13.27 -5.17
CA SER A 283 11.54 12.10 -5.87
C SER A 283 10.53 11.39 -4.98
N CYS A 284 9.32 11.19 -5.47
CA CYS A 284 8.21 10.60 -4.75
C CYS A 284 8.00 9.11 -5.06
N GLN A 285 7.38 8.43 -4.10
CA GLN A 285 6.85 7.07 -4.20
C GLN A 285 5.46 7.02 -3.57
N GLY A 286 4.59 6.15 -4.10
CA GLY A 286 3.29 5.89 -3.49
C GLY A 286 3.44 5.10 -2.20
N GLU A 287 2.79 5.56 -1.12
CA GLU A 287 2.79 4.87 0.17
C GLU A 287 1.41 5.01 0.82
N ALA A 288 0.59 3.96 0.76
CA ALA A 288 -0.75 3.94 1.35
C ALA A 288 -1.61 5.16 0.93
N ASP A 289 -1.88 6.09 1.84
CA ASP A 289 -2.74 7.26 1.57
C ASP A 289 -1.98 8.51 1.10
N GLN A 290 -0.67 8.40 0.89
CA GLN A 290 0.26 9.52 0.72
C GLN A 290 1.35 9.25 -0.33
N TRP A 291 2.04 10.30 -0.77
CA TRP A 291 3.33 10.18 -1.44
C TRP A 291 4.44 10.46 -0.43
N ARG A 292 5.39 9.54 -0.29
CA ARG A 292 6.65 9.79 0.41
C ARG A 292 7.66 10.29 -0.61
N CYS A 293 8.19 11.49 -0.40
CA CYS A 293 9.15 12.10 -1.33
C CYS A 293 10.48 12.37 -0.62
N ALA A 294 11.55 11.77 -1.12
CA ALA A 294 12.90 12.00 -0.62
C ALA A 294 13.60 13.06 -1.49
N ALA A 295 14.44 13.90 -0.88
CA ALA A 295 15.24 14.88 -1.61
C ALA A 295 16.04 14.18 -2.72
N SER A 296 16.03 14.75 -3.92
CA SER A 296 16.55 14.10 -5.14
C SER A 296 17.65 14.94 -5.77
N SER A 297 18.83 14.34 -5.94
CA SER A 297 19.92 14.96 -6.69
C SER A 297 19.73 14.90 -8.21
N LYS A 298 18.69 14.20 -8.70
CA LYS A 298 18.44 14.03 -10.15
C LYS A 298 18.16 15.35 -10.87
N VAL A 299 17.62 16.32 -10.14
CA VAL A 299 17.19 17.63 -10.65
C VAL A 299 17.73 18.79 -9.80
N SER A 300 18.62 18.51 -8.84
CA SER A 300 19.24 19.53 -7.98
C SER A 300 20.64 19.11 -7.52
N ASP A 301 21.62 20.00 -7.61
CA ASP A 301 22.99 19.73 -7.15
C ASP A 301 23.10 20.01 -5.64
N PHE A 302 23.15 18.97 -4.81
CA PHE A 302 23.34 19.10 -3.36
C PHE A 302 24.83 18.95 -2.98
N ALA A 303 25.33 19.90 -2.17
CA ALA A 303 26.72 19.89 -1.67
C ALA A 303 26.92 19.09 -0.37
N CYS A 304 25.87 18.40 0.11
CA CYS A 304 25.83 17.73 1.40
C CYS A 304 25.06 16.41 1.29
N ASP A 305 25.15 15.59 2.35
CA ASP A 305 24.31 14.40 2.47
C ASP A 305 22.84 14.78 2.73
N ILE A 306 21.98 14.38 1.79
CA ILE A 306 20.54 14.60 1.82
C ILE A 306 19.76 13.32 2.18
N ALA A 307 20.46 12.23 2.50
CA ALA A 307 19.81 11.03 3.00
C ALA A 307 18.96 11.39 4.22
N GLN A 308 17.72 10.88 4.27
CA GLN A 308 16.71 11.15 5.31
C GLN A 308 16.01 12.51 5.23
N LYS A 309 16.14 13.27 4.13
CA LYS A 309 15.35 14.49 3.91
C LYS A 309 14.07 14.15 3.15
N GLU A 310 13.01 13.90 3.90
CA GLU A 310 11.73 13.48 3.35
C GLU A 310 10.64 14.52 3.57
N ILE A 311 9.68 14.53 2.65
CA ILE A 311 8.40 15.21 2.78
C ILE A 311 7.30 14.25 2.38
N PHE A 312 6.10 14.52 2.87
CA PHE A 312 4.93 13.71 2.62
C PHE A 312 3.85 14.58 2.02
N LEU A 313 3.33 14.14 0.88
CA LEU A 313 2.17 14.75 0.24
C LEU A 313 0.95 13.87 0.48
N LYS A 314 -0.08 14.44 1.11
CA LYS A 314 -1.40 13.80 1.21
C LYS A 314 -2.42 14.59 0.40
N ARG A 315 -3.42 13.89 -0.10
CA ARG A 315 -4.64 14.55 -0.59
C ARG A 315 -5.35 15.23 0.58
N GLY A 316 -5.78 16.47 0.37
CA GLY A 316 -6.69 17.16 1.26
C GLY A 316 -8.08 17.30 0.63
N ALA A 317 -9.08 17.59 1.47
CA ALA A 317 -10.44 17.84 1.04
C ALA A 317 -10.55 18.97 0.01
N ASN A 318 -11.59 18.96 -0.81
CA ASN A 318 -11.88 19.98 -1.82
C ASN A 318 -10.72 20.23 -2.80
N GLY A 319 -10.00 19.17 -3.18
CA GLY A 319 -8.88 19.28 -4.12
C GLY A 319 -7.66 19.99 -3.54
N THR A 320 -7.55 20.15 -2.23
CA THR A 320 -6.32 20.66 -1.58
C THR A 320 -5.25 19.55 -1.47
N MET A 321 -4.05 19.93 -1.09
CA MET A 321 -2.93 19.03 -0.80
C MET A 321 -2.36 19.38 0.57
N MET A 322 -2.00 18.37 1.36
CA MET A 322 -1.28 18.55 2.61
C MET A 322 0.18 18.22 2.37
N LEU A 323 1.08 19.14 2.71
CA LEU A 323 2.51 18.92 2.72
C LEU A 323 2.97 18.88 4.18
N ALA A 324 3.70 17.83 4.55
CA ALA A 324 4.25 17.70 5.89
C ALA A 324 5.63 17.04 5.87
N ASN A 325 6.35 17.18 6.98
CA ASN A 325 7.41 16.26 7.36
C ASN A 325 7.07 15.78 8.79
N PRO A 326 6.78 14.49 9.00
CA PRO A 326 6.38 13.98 10.31
C PRO A 326 7.58 13.80 11.24
N ASN A 327 8.75 13.50 10.68
CA ASN A 327 9.97 13.20 11.44
C ASN A 327 10.78 14.46 11.77
N ASN A 328 10.67 15.50 10.92
CA ASN A 328 11.35 16.78 11.05
C ASN A 328 10.42 17.91 10.59
N SER A 329 10.85 19.16 10.66
CA SER A 329 10.12 20.28 10.04
C SER A 329 10.37 20.35 8.53
N LEU A 330 9.71 21.25 7.79
CA LEU A 330 10.12 21.51 6.41
C LEU A 330 11.41 22.34 6.35
N PRO A 331 12.29 22.10 5.36
CA PRO A 331 13.50 22.88 5.17
C PRO A 331 13.16 24.25 4.59
N ILE A 332 13.02 25.23 5.49
CA ILE A 332 12.83 26.66 5.16
C ILE A 332 14.15 27.36 4.78
N LEU A 333 15.27 26.65 4.89
CA LEU A 333 16.59 27.03 4.42
C LEU A 333 17.04 26.00 3.38
N ASP A 334 18.08 26.33 2.60
CA ASP A 334 18.77 25.34 1.77
C ASP A 334 19.15 24.12 2.61
N LEU A 335 18.90 22.91 2.09
CA LEU A 335 19.12 21.65 2.81
C LEU A 335 20.59 21.48 3.24
N CYS A 336 21.51 22.07 2.49
CA CYS A 336 22.95 22.06 2.76
C CYS A 336 23.45 23.31 3.49
N SER A 337 22.54 24.17 3.97
CA SER A 337 22.92 25.34 4.76
C SER A 337 23.57 24.93 6.08
N THR A 338 24.79 25.42 6.30
CA THR A 338 25.52 25.29 7.56
C THR A 338 24.83 26.03 8.71
N ALA A 339 24.04 27.07 8.42
CA ALA A 339 23.25 27.79 9.42
C ALA A 339 22.18 26.91 10.07
N ALA A 340 21.79 25.82 9.39
CA ALA A 340 20.79 24.88 9.86
C ALA A 340 21.41 23.58 10.41
N ASN A 341 22.71 23.33 10.21
CA ASN A 341 23.37 22.03 10.43
C ASN A 341 22.54 20.85 9.85
N GLY A 342 21.92 21.06 8.69
CA GLY A 342 21.01 20.09 8.07
C GLY A 342 19.71 19.83 8.84
N LYS A 343 19.41 20.53 9.94
CA LYS A 343 18.14 20.42 10.66
C LYS A 343 17.17 21.48 10.17
N THR A 344 15.94 21.07 9.93
CA THR A 344 14.83 21.98 9.65
C THR A 344 14.39 22.63 10.97
N THR A 345 14.38 23.96 11.06
CA THR A 345 14.13 24.68 12.32
C THR A 345 12.73 25.27 12.43
N SER A 346 11.83 24.95 11.50
CA SER A 346 10.52 25.59 11.43
C SER A 346 9.51 24.96 12.40
N ASP A 347 8.75 25.78 13.10
CA ASP A 347 7.51 25.38 13.77
C ASP A 347 6.39 25.04 12.76
N ASP A 348 6.50 25.53 11.53
CA ASP A 348 5.63 25.19 10.41
C ASP A 348 5.91 23.75 9.91
N LYS A 349 5.22 22.78 10.50
CA LYS A 349 5.37 21.35 10.16
C LYS A 349 4.42 20.84 9.08
N VAL A 350 3.27 21.50 8.93
CA VAL A 350 2.17 21.03 8.09
C VAL A 350 1.54 22.21 7.36
N TYR A 351 1.37 22.06 6.05
CA TYR A 351 0.79 23.09 5.19
C TYR A 351 -0.37 22.51 4.41
N ARG A 352 -1.52 23.18 4.49
CA ARG A 352 -2.62 22.98 3.55
C ARG A 352 -2.39 23.88 2.35
N LEU A 353 -2.21 23.27 1.18
CA LEU A 353 -1.92 23.92 -0.09
C LEU A 353 -3.16 23.89 -0.99
N GLN A 354 -3.39 25.00 -1.68
CA GLN A 354 -4.48 25.17 -2.63
C GLN A 354 -3.94 25.02 -4.05
N PRO A 355 -4.74 24.48 -4.99
CA PRO A 355 -4.37 24.50 -6.40
C PRO A 355 -4.18 25.95 -6.87
N MET A 356 -3.13 26.17 -7.65
CA MET A 356 -2.74 27.49 -8.15
C MET A 356 -2.43 27.39 -9.66
N PRO A 357 -2.51 28.49 -10.41
CA PRO A 357 -2.05 28.51 -11.80
C PRO A 357 -0.54 28.25 -11.85
N GLN A 358 -0.07 27.60 -12.92
CA GLN A 358 1.36 27.31 -13.11
C GLN A 358 2.26 28.54 -12.96
N SER A 359 1.78 29.71 -13.38
CA SER A 359 2.50 30.98 -13.24
C SER A 359 2.82 31.38 -11.79
N ALA A 360 2.12 30.82 -10.79
CA ALA A 360 2.39 31.06 -9.38
C ALA A 360 3.51 30.17 -8.80
N CYS A 361 3.88 29.11 -9.52
CA CYS A 361 5.00 28.22 -9.18
C CYS A 361 6.17 28.33 -10.14
N ALA A 362 5.99 29.00 -11.30
CA ALA A 362 7.07 29.28 -12.24
C ALA A 362 8.29 29.87 -11.48
N PRO A 363 9.50 29.32 -11.68
CA PRO A 363 10.73 29.75 -11.02
C PRO A 363 10.94 31.27 -11.05
#